data_AF-A0A183JA96-F1
#
_entry.id   AF-A0A183JA96-F1
#
_cell.length_a   1.000
_cell.length_b   1.000
_cell.length_c   1.000
_cell.angle_alpha   90.00
_cell.angle_beta   90.00
_cell.angle_gamma   90.00
#
_symmetry.space_group_name_H-M   'P 1'
#
loop_
_entity.id
_entity.type
_entity.pdbx_description
1 polymer ?
#
loop_
_entity_poly.entity_id
_entity_poly.type
_entity_poly.pdbx_seq_one_letter_code
_entity_poly.pdbx_strand_id
1 'polypeptide(L)'
;MQSLRGDAGYSFRSLDDIYYYGGQQEHLLVAVYPHSPKAPFEIELREGDLISIAGNHWDGFSLGTNKRTGHTGVFPSFKARERWKE
;
A
#
# COMPACT_ATOMS: atom_id res chain seq x y z
N MET A 1 18.48 2.23 14.45
CA MET A 1 17.42 3.26 14.33
C MET A 1 16.21 2.88 15.18
N GLN A 2 15.49 1.80 14.86
CA GLN A 2 14.28 1.39 15.61
C GLN A 2 14.56 1.02 17.08
N SER A 3 15.70 0.39 17.39
CA SER A 3 16.08 0.04 18.77
C SER A 3 16.54 1.21 19.66
N LEU A 4 16.66 2.42 19.11
CA LEU A 4 17.25 3.59 19.79
C LEU A 4 16.21 4.64 20.20
N ARG A 5 14.95 4.49 19.77
CA ARG A 5 13.85 5.43 20.00
C ARG A 5 12.54 4.65 20.16
N GLY A 6 11.56 5.21 20.88
CA GLY A 6 10.28 4.54 21.13
C GLY A 6 9.48 4.25 19.86
N ASP A 7 9.34 5.24 18.98
CA ASP A 7 8.76 5.09 17.63
C ASP A 7 9.63 5.86 16.63
N ALA A 8 10.32 5.11 15.77
CA ALA A 8 11.08 5.65 14.66
C ALA A 8 10.62 5.07 13.31
N GLY A 9 9.41 4.48 13.27
CA GLY A 9 8.86 3.86 12.07
C GLY A 9 8.74 4.85 10.92
N TYR A 10 8.46 6.12 11.23
CA TYR A 10 8.31 7.21 10.26
C TYR A 10 9.56 8.08 10.08
N SER A 11 10.69 7.74 10.73
CA SER A 11 11.93 8.53 10.68
C SER A 11 12.75 8.27 9.41
N PHE A 12 12.11 8.27 8.25
CA PHE A 12 12.75 8.09 6.94
C PHE A 12 11.93 8.76 5.83
N ARG A 13 12.57 9.01 4.69
CA ARG A 13 11.90 9.36 3.44
C ARG A 13 12.65 8.67 2.31
N SER A 14 12.09 7.57 1.82
CA SER A 14 12.65 6.84 0.69
C SER A 14 12.48 7.62 -0.61
N LEU A 15 13.36 7.42 -1.59
CA LEU A 15 13.25 7.99 -2.94
C LEU A 15 12.54 7.04 -3.91
N ASP A 16 12.47 5.76 -3.56
CA ASP A 16 11.95 4.68 -4.38
C ASP A 16 11.00 3.78 -3.58
N ASP A 17 11.52 2.69 -3.01
CA ASP A 17 10.73 1.61 -2.43
C ASP A 17 10.21 1.96 -1.03
N ILE A 18 9.09 1.33 -0.68
CA ILE A 18 8.66 1.21 0.71
C ILE A 18 9.59 0.22 1.45
N TYR A 19 9.51 0.17 2.78
CA TYR A 19 10.26 -0.83 3.52
C TYR A 19 9.81 -2.25 3.16
N TYR A 20 10.76 -3.14 2.87
CA TYR A 20 10.54 -4.57 2.66
C TYR A 20 11.73 -5.39 3.15
N TYR A 21 11.52 -6.69 3.28
CA TYR A 21 12.56 -7.69 3.58
C TYR A 21 12.64 -8.72 2.46
N GLY A 22 13.86 -9.03 1.99
CA GLY A 22 14.07 -10.01 0.92
C GLY A 22 13.57 -11.40 1.32
N GLY A 23 12.70 -12.00 0.49
CA GLY A 23 12.07 -13.29 0.80
C GLY A 23 10.84 -13.20 1.71
N GLN A 24 10.34 -12.00 1.98
CA GLN A 24 9.09 -11.82 2.73
C GLN A 24 7.90 -12.46 2.02
N GLN A 25 6.92 -12.87 2.81
CA GLN A 25 5.56 -13.14 2.32
C GLN A 25 4.91 -11.84 1.80
N GLU A 26 3.81 -11.99 1.07
CA GLU A 26 3.06 -10.87 0.47
C GLU A 26 2.74 -9.76 1.50
N HIS A 27 3.06 -8.52 1.11
CA HIS A 27 2.74 -7.29 1.84
C HIS A 27 1.35 -6.83 1.39
N LEU A 28 0.40 -6.89 2.31
CA LEU A 28 -1.00 -6.63 2.03
C LEU A 28 -1.48 -5.37 2.74
N LEU A 29 -2.29 -4.60 2.04
CA LEU A 29 -3.12 -3.56 2.63
C LEU A 29 -4.59 -3.97 2.62
N VAL A 30 -5.38 -3.31 3.46
CA VAL A 30 -6.85 -3.37 3.44
C VAL A 30 -7.38 -2.01 3.01
N ALA A 31 -8.23 -1.98 1.99
CA ALA A 31 -8.96 -0.77 1.61
C ALA A 31 -9.93 -0.36 2.72
N VAL A 32 -9.87 0.91 3.13
CA VAL A 32 -10.73 1.50 4.17
C VAL A 32 -11.73 2.51 3.62
N TYR A 33 -11.57 2.92 2.35
CA TYR A 33 -12.52 3.77 1.64
C TYR A 33 -12.70 3.28 0.20
N PRO A 34 -13.89 3.45 -0.40
CA PRO A 34 -14.11 3.07 -1.78
C PRO A 34 -13.36 4.00 -2.75
N HIS A 35 -13.07 3.49 -3.94
CA HIS A 35 -12.48 4.25 -5.02
C HIS A 35 -13.05 3.81 -6.37
N SER A 36 -13.69 4.75 -7.05
CA SER A 36 -13.98 4.62 -8.49
C SER A 36 -12.79 5.19 -9.28
N PRO A 37 -12.21 4.42 -10.21
CA PRO A 37 -11.12 4.88 -11.06
C PRO A 37 -11.51 6.13 -11.86
N LYS A 38 -10.66 7.15 -11.84
CA LYS A 38 -10.79 8.37 -12.67
C LYS A 38 -9.94 8.30 -13.94
N ALA A 39 -8.99 7.38 -14.00
CA ALA A 39 -8.13 7.17 -15.15
C ALA A 39 -7.94 5.66 -15.41
N PRO A 40 -7.56 5.25 -16.65
CA PRO A 40 -7.43 3.83 -17.00
C PRO A 40 -6.36 3.06 -16.21
N PHE A 41 -5.41 3.76 -15.60
CA PHE A 41 -4.33 3.18 -14.80
C PHE A 41 -4.67 3.09 -13.29
N GLU A 42 -5.85 3.55 -12.87
CA GLU A 42 -6.34 3.45 -11.50
C GLU A 42 -7.15 2.15 -11.29
N ILE A 43 -7.12 1.60 -10.07
CA ILE A 43 -7.88 0.40 -9.70
C ILE A 43 -9.13 0.74 -8.88
N GLU A 44 -10.20 -0.04 -9.08
CA GLU A 44 -11.38 0.05 -8.22
C GLU A 44 -11.07 -0.52 -6.83
N LEU A 45 -11.53 0.16 -5.79
CA LEU A 45 -11.47 -0.32 -4.41
C LEU A 45 -12.88 -0.33 -3.79
N ARG A 46 -13.16 -1.39 -3.03
CA ARG A 46 -14.27 -1.46 -2.06
C ARG A 46 -13.68 -1.61 -0.67
N GLU A 47 -14.39 -1.12 0.35
CA GLU A 47 -13.96 -1.31 1.74
C GLU A 47 -13.80 -2.81 2.04
N GLY A 48 -12.68 -3.16 2.67
CA GLY A 48 -12.31 -4.55 2.97
C GLY A 48 -11.53 -5.27 1.86
N ASP A 49 -11.40 -4.70 0.66
CA ASP A 49 -10.57 -5.30 -0.38
C ASP A 49 -9.11 -5.42 0.08
N LEU A 50 -8.51 -6.57 -0.22
CA LEU A 50 -7.08 -6.78 -0.03
C LEU A 50 -6.32 -6.26 -1.24
N ILE A 51 -5.21 -5.58 -0.98
CA ILE A 51 -4.34 -5.02 -2.01
C ILE A 51 -2.92 -5.53 -1.79
N SER A 52 -2.35 -6.24 -2.76
CA SER A 52 -0.90 -6.51 -2.78
C SER A 52 -0.20 -5.22 -3.15
N ILE A 53 0.47 -4.58 -2.19
CA ILE A 53 1.19 -3.35 -2.48
C ILE A 53 2.52 -3.67 -3.15
N ALA A 54 2.81 -2.98 -4.25
CA ALA A 54 4.11 -3.00 -4.92
C ALA A 54 5.00 -1.84 -4.43
N GLY A 55 4.41 -0.67 -4.17
CA GLY A 55 5.15 0.48 -3.67
C GLY A 55 4.28 1.74 -3.55
N ASN A 56 4.88 2.81 -3.03
CA ASN A 56 4.28 4.13 -2.93
C ASN A 56 5.06 5.08 -3.83
N HIS A 57 4.38 5.85 -4.69
CA HIS A 57 5.05 6.76 -5.63
C HIS A 57 5.42 8.12 -4.99
N TRP A 58 5.07 8.32 -3.72
CA TRP A 58 5.32 9.52 -2.94
C TRP A 58 4.64 10.79 -3.47
N ASP A 59 3.64 10.65 -4.35
CA ASP A 59 2.83 11.70 -4.98
C ASP A 59 1.36 11.70 -4.53
N GLY A 60 1.01 10.85 -3.55
CA GLY A 60 -0.35 10.62 -3.07
C GLY A 60 -0.97 9.33 -3.58
N PHE A 61 -0.34 8.64 -4.54
CA PHE A 61 -0.75 7.34 -5.05
C PHE A 61 0.24 6.22 -4.70
N SER A 62 -0.30 5.01 -4.59
CA SER A 62 0.46 3.77 -4.46
C SER A 62 0.10 2.83 -5.60
N LEU A 63 1.03 1.97 -5.98
CA LEU A 63 0.82 0.91 -6.96
C LEU A 63 0.52 -0.40 -6.25
N GLY A 64 -0.51 -1.11 -6.70
CA GLY A 64 -0.83 -2.42 -6.16
C GLY A 64 -1.79 -3.21 -7.02
N THR A 65 -2.07 -4.44 -6.57
CA THR A 65 -3.03 -5.34 -7.21
C THR A 65 -4.20 -5.59 -6.26
N ASN A 66 -5.41 -5.22 -6.65
CA ASN A 66 -6.60 -5.56 -5.87
C ASN A 66 -6.87 -7.06 -6.01
N LYS A 67 -6.81 -7.81 -4.90
CA LYS A 67 -6.96 -9.29 -4.91
C LYS A 67 -8.36 -9.74 -5.36
N ARG A 68 -9.40 -8.92 -5.15
CA ARG A 68 -10.78 -9.25 -5.55
C ARG A 68 -10.96 -9.16 -7.06
N THR A 69 -10.41 -8.13 -7.71
CA THR A 69 -10.59 -7.91 -9.15
C THR A 69 -9.45 -8.47 -9.99
N GLY A 70 -8.28 -8.72 -9.38
CA GLY A 70 -7.06 -9.12 -10.09
C GLY A 70 -6.38 -7.99 -10.85
N HIS A 71 -6.92 -6.77 -10.81
CA HIS A 71 -6.36 -5.63 -11.55
C HIS A 71 -5.21 -4.97 -10.80
N THR A 72 -4.15 -4.68 -11.55
CA THR A 72 -2.98 -3.92 -11.09
C THR A 72 -3.05 -2.49 -11.60
N GLY A 73 -2.77 -1.54 -10.72
CA GLY A 73 -2.75 -0.12 -11.05
C GLY A 73 -2.64 0.74 -9.80
N VAL A 74 -2.76 2.04 -9.97
CA VAL A 74 -2.58 2.98 -8.86
C VAL A 74 -3.87 3.22 -8.08
N PHE A 75 -3.74 3.59 -6.82
CA PHE A 75 -4.84 4.01 -5.97
C PHE A 75 -4.37 5.08 -4.97
N PRO A 76 -5.25 5.96 -4.48
CA PRO A 76 -4.87 6.95 -3.48
C PRO A 76 -4.39 6.29 -2.18
N SER A 77 -3.17 6.57 -1.76
CA SER A 77 -2.49 5.87 -0.66
C SER A 77 -3.25 5.94 0.67
N PHE A 78 -3.96 7.04 0.93
CA PHE A 78 -4.73 7.25 2.17
C PHE A 78 -5.99 6.37 2.27
N LYS A 79 -6.41 5.71 1.19
CA LYS A 79 -7.60 4.86 1.16
C LYS A 79 -7.36 3.42 1.60
N ALA A 80 -6.14 3.09 1.99
CA ALA A 80 -5.79 1.78 2.49
C ALA A 80 -4.95 1.88 3.76
N ARG A 81 -4.97 0.82 4.57
CA ARG A 81 -4.14 0.68 5.77
C ARG A 81 -3.40 -0.65 5.76
N GLU A 82 -2.32 -0.71 6.53
CA GLU A 82 -1.52 -1.93 6.70
C GLU A 82 -2.37 -3.11 7.18
N ARG A 83 -2.18 -4.29 6.58
CA ARG A 83 -2.73 -5.55 7.09
C ARG A 83 -1.67 -6.25 7.93
N TRP A 84 -1.64 -5.93 9.22
CA TRP A 84 -0.81 -6.63 10.18
C TRP A 84 -1.20 -8.12 10.23
N LYS A 85 -0.18 -8.98 10.25
CA LYS A 85 -0.36 -10.42 10.46
C LYS A 85 -0.45 -10.67 11.96
N GLU A 86 -1.44 -11.46 12.35
CA GLU A 86 -1.57 -12.01 13.70
C GLU A 86 -0.67 -13.23 13.87
#